data_AF-A0A849RQ17-F1
#
_entry.id   AF-A0A849RQ17-F1
#
_cell.length_a   1.000
_cell.length_b   1.000
_cell.length_c   1.000
_cell.angle_alpha   90.00
_cell.angle_beta   90.00
_cell.angle_gamma   90.00
#
_symmetry.space_group_name_H-M   'P 1'
#
loop_
_entity.id
_entity.type
_entity.pdbx_description
1 polymer ?
#
loop_
_entity_poly.entity_id
_entity_poly.type
_entity_poly.pdbx_seq_one_letter_code
_entity_poly.pdbx_strand_id
1 'polypeptide(L)'
;ASSTGPGNAGDISINAGDQLILQNSSITTQANQASGGKIDIRAVDLVRLDNSTISTSVLDGTGGGGDINIDPNLVVLQNNSQILAQAIQGTGGNITITTPLFLADQSSLVSASSQFGLNGTVTIQSPTSNLSGSLGPLASKTQQVQSLLTQRCAALANGQASSFVVAGREQLPADPGSWLTSPLYAAGTGLGVKAEGVKAEGERLGTGEGLGMRREGREADTQILSLRRLTPARFLMANFADSEATGCHS
;
A
#
# COMPACT_ATOMS: atom_id res chain seq x y z
N ALA A 1 19.04 -22.47 32.21
CA ALA A 1 20.13 -22.59 33.21
C ALA A 1 20.02 -21.43 34.19
N SER A 2 20.39 -21.60 35.47
CA SER A 2 20.34 -20.50 36.44
C SER A 2 21.49 -20.56 37.44
N SER A 3 21.89 -19.39 37.94
CA SER A 3 22.87 -19.24 39.02
C SER A 3 22.32 -18.31 40.10
N THR A 4 22.21 -18.83 41.32
CA THR A 4 21.78 -18.07 42.50
C THR A 4 22.95 -17.52 43.32
N GLY A 5 24.17 -17.99 43.03
CA GLY A 5 25.39 -17.58 43.72
C GLY A 5 26.12 -16.42 43.03
N PRO A 6 27.37 -16.13 43.44
CA PRO A 6 28.19 -15.07 42.84
C PRO A 6 28.77 -15.45 41.47
N GLY A 7 28.45 -16.64 40.94
CA GLY A 7 28.90 -17.11 39.63
C GLY A 7 27.94 -16.74 38.51
N ASN A 8 28.45 -16.74 37.28
CA ASN A 8 27.66 -16.54 36.06
C ASN A 8 26.58 -17.62 35.90
N ALA A 9 25.51 -17.29 35.17
CA ALA A 9 24.59 -18.30 34.69
C ALA A 9 25.31 -19.25 33.74
N GLY A 10 24.87 -20.51 33.72
CA GLY A 10 25.37 -21.48 32.74
C GLY A 10 24.93 -21.13 31.33
N ASP A 11 25.73 -21.54 30.36
CA ASP A 11 25.46 -21.34 28.94
C ASP A 11 24.54 -22.45 28.40
N ILE A 12 23.75 -22.10 27.38
CA ILE A 12 22.92 -23.03 26.61
C ILE A 12 23.42 -23.03 25.17
N SER A 13 23.78 -24.21 24.67
CA SER A 13 24.10 -24.42 23.26
C SER A 13 23.12 -25.42 22.66
N ILE A 14 22.41 -25.00 21.61
CA ILE A 14 21.45 -25.82 20.88
C ILE A 14 21.92 -25.93 19.45
N ASN A 15 22.17 -27.16 19.01
CA ASN A 15 22.37 -27.50 17.60
C ASN A 15 21.16 -28.31 17.14
N ALA A 16 20.24 -27.67 16.42
CA ALA A 16 18.95 -28.23 16.07
C ALA A 16 18.96 -29.02 14.74
N GLY A 17 20.10 -29.09 14.04
CA GLY A 17 20.15 -29.64 12.69
C GLY A 17 19.37 -28.73 11.74
N ASP A 18 18.33 -29.23 11.10
CA ASP A 18 17.58 -28.48 10.08
C ASP A 18 16.75 -27.34 10.68
N GLN A 19 16.03 -27.58 11.78
CA GLN A 19 15.08 -26.60 12.31
C GLN A 19 14.92 -26.64 13.83
N LEU A 20 14.73 -25.47 14.42
CA LEU A 20 14.25 -25.30 15.78
C LEU A 20 12.87 -24.64 15.76
N ILE A 21 11.89 -25.33 16.35
CA ILE A 21 10.53 -24.79 16.52
C ILE A 21 10.22 -24.74 18.00
N LEU A 22 9.91 -23.54 18.49
CA LEU A 22 9.46 -23.29 19.85
C LEU A 22 8.00 -22.86 19.83
N GLN A 23 7.16 -23.58 20.58
CA GLN A 23 5.74 -23.29 20.72
C GLN A 23 5.39 -23.24 22.20
N ASN A 24 4.88 -22.10 22.67
CA ASN A 24 4.53 -21.90 24.09
C ASN A 24 5.67 -22.30 25.04
N SER A 25 6.92 -22.02 24.64
CA SER A 25 8.12 -22.55 25.29
C SER A 25 9.09 -21.44 25.67
N SER A 26 10.01 -21.74 26.59
CA SER A 26 11.07 -20.80 26.94
C SER A 26 12.45 -21.44 27.02
N ILE A 27 13.46 -20.69 26.57
CA ILE A 27 14.89 -21.01 26.73
C ILE A 27 15.50 -19.85 27.50
N THR A 28 15.94 -20.10 28.72
CA THR A 28 16.38 -19.03 29.60
C THR A 28 17.71 -19.32 30.29
N THR A 29 18.54 -18.29 30.39
CA THR A 29 19.68 -18.24 31.32
C THR A 29 19.52 -17.05 32.26
N GLN A 30 19.75 -17.28 33.56
CA GLN A 30 19.56 -16.25 34.56
C GLN A 30 20.63 -16.30 35.64
N ALA A 31 21.21 -15.15 35.97
CA ALA A 31 22.10 -14.98 37.11
C ALA A 31 21.52 -13.99 38.11
N ASN A 32 21.72 -14.26 39.41
CA ASN A 32 21.38 -13.27 40.44
C ASN A 32 22.43 -12.18 40.54
N GLN A 33 23.71 -12.51 40.68
CA GLN A 33 24.72 -11.51 41.10
C GLN A 33 25.85 -11.27 40.08
N ALA A 34 25.93 -12.07 39.01
CA ALA A 34 27.01 -12.02 38.04
C ALA A 34 26.47 -11.76 36.62
N SER A 35 26.89 -12.49 35.60
CA SER A 35 26.39 -12.30 34.21
C SER A 35 25.36 -13.35 33.79
N GLY A 36 24.40 -12.91 32.96
CA GLY A 36 23.25 -13.70 32.48
C GLY A 36 23.58 -14.91 31.61
N GLY A 37 24.85 -15.18 31.29
CA GLY A 37 25.29 -16.34 30.50
C GLY A 37 25.04 -16.16 29.00
N LYS A 38 25.29 -17.22 28.23
CA LYS A 38 25.15 -17.23 26.77
C LYS A 38 24.11 -18.25 26.29
N ILE A 39 23.31 -17.86 25.31
CA ILE A 39 22.46 -18.76 24.53
C ILE A 39 22.96 -18.74 23.09
N ASP A 40 23.37 -19.91 22.59
CA ASP A 40 23.84 -20.10 21.22
C ASP A 40 22.96 -21.13 20.52
N ILE A 41 22.22 -20.68 19.50
CA ILE A 41 21.28 -21.50 18.73
C ILE A 41 21.74 -21.55 17.29
N ARG A 42 22.04 -22.78 16.84
CA ARG A 42 22.37 -23.08 15.45
C ARG A 42 21.31 -24.00 14.86
N ALA A 43 20.80 -23.62 13.71
CA ALA A 43 19.97 -24.45 12.85
C ALA A 43 20.35 -24.16 11.39
N VAL A 44 20.17 -25.10 10.49
CA VAL A 44 20.51 -24.90 9.08
C VAL A 44 19.43 -24.03 8.43
N ASP A 45 18.17 -24.43 8.53
CA ASP A 45 17.09 -23.82 7.76
C ASP A 45 16.27 -22.81 8.55
N LEU A 46 15.72 -23.21 9.70
CA LEU A 46 14.67 -22.43 10.36
C LEU A 46 14.84 -22.35 11.88
N VAL A 47 14.66 -21.15 12.43
CA VAL A 47 14.30 -20.94 13.83
C VAL A 47 12.95 -20.23 13.89
N ARG A 48 11.93 -20.91 14.43
CA ARG A 48 10.58 -20.35 14.59
C ARG A 48 10.21 -20.27 16.07
N LEU A 49 9.83 -19.08 16.51
CA LEU A 49 9.26 -18.82 17.82
C LEU A 49 7.78 -18.48 17.67
N ASP A 50 6.95 -19.21 18.40
CA ASP A 50 5.50 -19.07 18.40
C ASP A 50 5.01 -18.99 19.84
N ASN A 51 4.59 -17.79 20.27
CA ASN A 51 4.31 -17.49 21.67
C ASN A 51 5.40 -18.01 22.62
N SER A 52 6.66 -17.75 22.26
CA SER A 52 7.83 -18.33 22.94
C SER A 52 8.85 -17.27 23.31
N THR A 53 9.70 -17.58 24.29
CA THR A 53 10.68 -16.64 24.83
C THR A 53 12.08 -17.22 24.88
N ILE A 54 13.06 -16.51 24.33
CA ILE A 54 14.49 -16.77 24.52
C ILE A 54 15.05 -15.62 25.34
N SER A 55 15.61 -15.89 26.52
CA SER A 55 16.04 -14.81 27.41
C SER A 55 17.34 -15.09 28.15
N THR A 56 18.21 -14.09 28.19
CA THR A 56 19.35 -14.01 29.12
C THR A 56 19.08 -12.85 30.08
N SER A 57 19.33 -13.07 31.38
CA SER A 57 19.04 -12.03 32.37
C SER A 57 19.98 -12.02 33.57
N VAL A 58 20.18 -10.82 34.11
CA VAL A 58 20.79 -10.59 35.43
C VAL A 58 19.87 -9.74 36.30
N LEU A 59 19.65 -10.18 37.55
CA LEU A 59 18.74 -9.54 38.49
C LEU A 59 19.44 -8.49 39.38
N ASP A 60 20.36 -8.86 40.27
CA ASP A 60 21.00 -7.92 41.22
C ASP A 60 22.51 -7.75 40.97
N GLY A 61 23.02 -8.35 39.89
CA GLY A 61 24.43 -8.30 39.51
C GLY A 61 24.81 -7.07 38.70
N THR A 62 26.04 -6.62 38.87
CA THR A 62 26.67 -5.61 37.97
C THR A 62 27.18 -6.22 36.67
N GLY A 63 27.10 -7.55 36.51
CA GLY A 63 27.44 -8.25 35.28
C GLY A 63 26.48 -7.92 34.14
N GLY A 64 26.88 -8.24 32.91
CA GLY A 64 26.06 -7.97 31.73
C GLY A 64 24.86 -8.91 31.61
N GLY A 65 23.83 -8.46 30.89
CA GLY A 65 22.58 -9.18 30.63
C GLY A 65 22.72 -10.54 29.94
N GLY A 66 23.89 -10.81 29.35
CA GLY A 66 24.21 -12.06 28.65
C GLY A 66 24.28 -11.88 27.13
N ASP A 67 24.56 -12.96 26.42
CA ASP A 67 24.64 -12.93 24.95
C ASP A 67 23.68 -13.95 24.34
N ILE A 68 22.97 -13.56 23.28
CA ILE A 68 22.12 -14.44 22.48
C ILE A 68 22.61 -14.43 21.04
N ASN A 69 22.98 -15.59 20.53
CA ASN A 69 23.36 -15.79 19.14
C ASN A 69 22.40 -16.78 18.47
N ILE A 70 21.84 -16.37 17.33
CA ILE A 70 20.91 -17.18 16.53
C ILE A 70 21.36 -17.13 15.06
N ASP A 71 21.69 -18.29 14.49
CA ASP A 71 22.25 -18.40 13.14
C ASP A 71 21.56 -19.49 12.28
N PRO A 72 20.38 -19.18 11.69
CA PRO A 72 19.76 -20.01 10.65
C PRO A 72 19.50 -19.29 9.32
N ASN A 73 19.11 -20.03 8.28
CA ASN A 73 18.69 -19.44 7.00
C ASN A 73 17.41 -18.56 7.09
N LEU A 74 16.52 -18.84 8.04
CA LEU A 74 15.29 -18.10 8.28
C LEU A 74 14.97 -18.02 9.78
N VAL A 75 14.65 -16.82 10.25
CA VAL A 75 14.11 -16.59 11.60
C VAL A 75 12.68 -16.06 11.51
N VAL A 76 11.76 -16.67 12.26
CA VAL A 76 10.36 -16.25 12.34
C VAL A 76 9.95 -16.06 13.80
N LEU A 77 9.52 -14.84 14.17
CA LEU A 77 8.88 -14.53 15.44
C LEU A 77 7.41 -14.20 15.22
N GLN A 78 6.53 -14.96 15.89
CA GLN A 78 5.09 -14.77 15.80
C GLN A 78 4.40 -14.97 17.15
N ASN A 79 3.19 -14.44 17.26
CA ASN A 79 2.31 -14.54 18.42
C ASN A 79 2.99 -14.06 19.71
N ASN A 80 3.44 -12.79 19.74
CA ASN A 80 4.05 -12.17 20.92
C ASN A 80 5.32 -12.88 21.41
N SER A 81 6.15 -13.33 20.46
CA SER A 81 7.42 -13.99 20.76
C SER A 81 8.50 -12.98 21.15
N GLN A 82 9.39 -13.38 22.06
CA GLN A 82 10.33 -12.47 22.70
C GLN A 82 11.76 -13.01 22.70
N ILE A 83 12.73 -12.16 22.34
CA ILE A 83 14.17 -12.42 22.47
C ILE A 83 14.78 -11.30 23.31
N LEU A 84 15.22 -11.64 24.52
CA LEU A 84 15.54 -10.64 25.55
C LEU A 84 16.94 -10.87 26.14
N ALA A 85 17.75 -9.83 26.21
CA ALA A 85 19.06 -9.88 26.87
C ALA A 85 19.16 -8.75 27.89
N GLN A 86 18.55 -8.97 29.06
CA GLN A 86 18.19 -7.92 30.00
C GLN A 86 19.09 -7.86 31.23
N ALA A 87 19.27 -6.66 31.76
CA ALA A 87 19.93 -6.44 33.04
C ALA A 87 19.16 -5.43 33.88
N ILE A 88 19.27 -5.51 35.20
CA ILE A 88 18.74 -4.47 36.08
C ILE A 88 19.84 -3.46 36.40
N GLN A 89 20.91 -3.89 37.08
CA GLN A 89 21.99 -3.00 37.54
C GLN A 89 23.15 -2.89 36.52
N GLY A 90 23.52 -4.01 35.89
CA GLY A 90 24.59 -4.08 34.90
C GLY A 90 24.18 -3.61 33.50
N THR A 91 25.09 -3.71 32.54
CA THR A 91 24.79 -3.39 31.14
C THR A 91 23.87 -4.43 30.51
N GLY A 92 23.00 -3.99 29.59
CA GLY A 92 22.19 -4.88 28.78
C GLY A 92 23.07 -5.80 27.92
N GLY A 93 22.51 -6.93 27.51
CA GLY A 93 23.25 -7.98 26.81
C GLY A 93 23.50 -7.70 25.33
N ASN A 94 24.05 -8.68 24.61
CA ASN A 94 24.15 -8.58 23.15
C ASN A 94 23.27 -9.63 22.48
N ILE A 95 22.47 -9.19 21.51
CA ILE A 95 21.66 -10.09 20.69
C ILE A 95 22.20 -10.00 19.27
N THR A 96 22.70 -11.11 18.74
CA THR A 96 23.12 -11.24 17.35
C THR A 96 22.25 -12.26 16.65
N ILE A 97 21.54 -11.81 15.62
CA ILE A 97 20.74 -12.67 14.75
C ILE A 97 21.31 -12.56 13.35
N THR A 98 21.95 -13.63 12.89
CA THR A 98 22.51 -13.71 11.55
C THR A 98 21.60 -14.60 10.74
N THR A 99 20.91 -14.04 9.76
CA THR A 99 19.98 -14.81 8.94
C THR A 99 19.73 -14.11 7.62
N PRO A 100 19.72 -14.79 6.47
CA PRO A 100 19.30 -14.22 5.21
C PRO A 100 17.96 -13.47 5.28
N LEU A 101 16.98 -14.03 6.01
CA LEU A 101 15.62 -13.50 6.15
C LEU A 101 15.15 -13.53 7.61
N PHE A 102 14.78 -12.36 8.12
CA PHE A 102 14.21 -12.18 9.45
C PHE A 102 12.76 -11.70 9.31
N LEU A 103 11.82 -12.48 9.84
CA LEU A 103 10.39 -12.16 9.88
C LEU A 103 9.94 -12.06 11.33
N ALA A 104 9.47 -10.89 11.75
CA ALA A 104 8.86 -10.69 13.06
C ALA A 104 7.51 -10.02 12.90
N ASP A 105 6.51 -10.50 13.66
CA ASP A 105 5.23 -9.81 13.74
C ASP A 105 5.33 -8.52 14.58
N GLN A 106 4.28 -7.69 14.54
CA GLN A 106 4.24 -6.42 15.28
C GLN A 106 4.14 -6.60 16.80
N SER A 107 3.79 -7.79 17.27
CA SER A 107 3.65 -8.10 18.70
C SER A 107 4.94 -8.64 19.32
N SER A 108 5.89 -9.07 18.49
CA SER A 108 7.13 -9.68 18.92
C SER A 108 8.17 -8.63 19.27
N LEU A 109 9.04 -8.96 20.23
CA LEU A 109 10.02 -8.03 20.78
C LEU A 109 11.42 -8.64 20.79
N VAL A 110 12.39 -7.87 20.28
CA VAL A 110 13.82 -8.14 20.47
C VAL A 110 14.43 -6.97 21.23
N SER A 111 14.94 -7.22 22.44
CA SER A 111 15.45 -6.15 23.30
C SER A 111 16.64 -6.57 24.13
N ALA A 112 17.67 -5.73 24.13
CA ALA A 112 18.86 -5.87 24.96
C ALA A 112 18.91 -4.80 26.08
N SER A 113 17.75 -4.38 26.60
CA SER A 113 17.65 -3.24 27.51
C SER A 113 18.21 -3.50 28.91
N SER A 114 18.67 -2.44 29.58
CA SER A 114 18.94 -2.44 31.02
C SER A 114 18.10 -1.40 31.76
N GLN A 115 17.75 -1.67 33.02
CA GLN A 115 16.94 -0.76 33.84
C GLN A 115 17.74 0.43 34.37
N PHE A 116 18.89 0.16 34.97
CA PHE A 116 19.77 1.18 35.58
C PHE A 116 21.14 1.26 34.91
N GLY A 117 21.53 0.24 34.15
CA GLY A 117 22.74 0.24 33.34
C GLY A 117 22.50 0.76 31.92
N LEU A 118 23.55 0.70 31.10
CA LEU A 118 23.45 1.04 29.68
C LEU A 118 22.71 -0.07 28.94
N ASN A 119 21.90 0.30 27.94
CA ASN A 119 21.31 -0.66 27.02
C ASN A 119 22.42 -1.36 26.22
N GLY A 120 22.23 -2.65 26.01
CA GLY A 120 23.09 -3.47 25.17
C GLY A 120 22.78 -3.31 23.68
N THR A 121 23.36 -4.20 22.88
CA THR A 121 23.30 -4.09 21.42
C THR A 121 22.42 -5.18 20.83
N VAL A 122 21.53 -4.78 19.90
CA VAL A 122 20.77 -5.72 19.06
C VAL A 122 21.27 -5.57 17.63
N THR A 123 21.88 -6.62 17.09
CA THR A 123 22.37 -6.70 15.72
C THR A 123 21.60 -7.77 14.96
N ILE A 124 20.82 -7.35 13.96
CA ILE A 124 20.10 -8.25 13.06
C ILE A 124 20.70 -8.09 11.68
N GLN A 125 21.44 -9.10 11.23
CA GLN A 125 22.05 -9.13 9.90
C GLN A 125 21.15 -9.92 8.96
N SER A 126 20.24 -9.21 8.30
CA SER A 126 19.28 -9.80 7.36
C SER A 126 19.15 -8.98 6.08
N PRO A 127 19.98 -9.29 5.05
CA PRO A 127 20.01 -8.55 3.79
C PRO A 127 18.65 -8.40 3.10
N THR A 128 17.70 -9.31 3.37
CA THR A 128 16.39 -9.36 2.73
C THR A 128 15.21 -8.90 3.62
N SER A 129 15.46 -8.43 4.86
CA SER A 129 14.40 -8.10 5.84
C SER A 129 13.62 -6.81 5.55
N ASN A 130 13.98 -6.03 4.52
CA ASN A 130 13.24 -4.81 4.14
C ASN A 130 12.09 -5.14 3.17
N LEU A 131 11.11 -5.92 3.64
CA LEU A 131 9.90 -6.25 2.88
C LEU A 131 8.88 -5.09 2.85
N SER A 132 9.07 -4.08 3.71
CA SER A 132 8.24 -2.88 3.80
C SER A 132 8.20 -2.06 2.49
N GLY A 133 9.20 -2.23 1.62
CA GLY A 133 9.23 -1.60 0.29
C GLY A 133 8.55 -2.41 -0.83
N SER A 134 8.17 -3.67 -0.59
CA SER A 134 7.65 -4.59 -1.62
C SER A 134 6.17 -4.96 -1.45
N LEU A 135 5.55 -4.57 -0.34
CA LEU A 135 4.10 -4.73 -0.16
C LEU A 135 3.39 -3.53 -0.78
N GLY A 136 3.29 -3.53 -2.11
CA GLY A 136 2.34 -2.67 -2.79
C GLY A 136 0.93 -2.91 -2.23
N PRO A 137 0.07 -1.88 -2.13
CA PRO A 137 -1.30 -2.08 -1.68
C PRO A 137 -1.92 -3.19 -2.53
N LEU A 138 -2.59 -4.15 -1.90
CA LEU A 138 -3.36 -5.15 -2.65
C LEU A 138 -4.26 -4.36 -3.59
N ALA A 139 -4.07 -4.54 -4.90
CA ALA A 139 -4.95 -3.98 -5.90
C ALA A 139 -6.30 -4.66 -5.74
N SER A 140 -7.13 -4.13 -4.84
CA SER A 140 -8.55 -4.42 -4.81
C SER A 140 -9.13 -3.83 -6.09
N LYS A 141 -9.01 -4.59 -7.17
CA LYS A 141 -9.83 -4.39 -8.36
C LYS A 141 -11.24 -4.70 -7.91
N THR A 142 -11.93 -3.69 -7.37
CA THR A 142 -13.38 -3.69 -7.23
C THR A 142 -13.91 -3.81 -8.65
N GLN A 143 -14.13 -5.06 -9.08
CA GLN A 143 -14.95 -5.37 -10.24
C GLN A 143 -16.25 -4.58 -10.03
N GLN A 144 -16.63 -3.80 -11.03
CA GLN A 144 -17.79 -2.92 -10.99
C GLN A 144 -19.07 -3.76 -10.80
N VAL A 145 -19.40 -4.11 -9.56
CA VAL A 145 -20.62 -4.85 -9.21
C VAL A 145 -21.87 -4.08 -9.70
N GLN A 146 -21.75 -2.76 -9.80
CA GLN A 146 -22.80 -1.88 -10.33
C GLN A 146 -23.17 -2.14 -11.80
N SER A 147 -22.25 -2.57 -12.67
CA SER A 147 -22.59 -2.84 -14.09
C SER A 147 -23.27 -4.19 -14.29
N LEU A 148 -23.01 -5.15 -13.39
CA LEU A 148 -23.66 -6.47 -13.41
C LEU A 148 -25.09 -6.40 -12.87
N LEU A 149 -25.38 -5.49 -11.92
CA LEU A 149 -26.75 -5.29 -11.43
C LEU A 149 -27.65 -4.60 -12.48
N THR A 150 -27.15 -3.63 -13.24
CA THR A 150 -27.95 -2.92 -14.24
C THR A 150 -28.38 -3.82 -15.40
N GLN A 151 -27.50 -4.73 -15.86
CA GLN A 151 -27.86 -5.69 -16.91
C GLN A 151 -28.94 -6.69 -16.46
N ARG A 152 -28.88 -7.14 -15.21
CA ARG A 152 -29.89 -8.07 -14.68
C ARG A 152 -31.25 -7.41 -14.49
N CYS A 153 -31.29 -6.17 -13.99
CA CYS A 153 -32.57 -5.49 -13.79
C CYS A 153 -33.19 -4.98 -15.11
N ALA A 154 -32.38 -4.65 -16.13
CA ALA A 154 -32.89 -4.39 -17.48
C ALA A 154 -33.47 -5.64 -18.16
N ALA A 155 -32.87 -6.82 -17.90
CA ALA A 155 -33.41 -8.09 -18.38
C ALA A 155 -34.70 -8.49 -17.67
N LEU A 156 -34.83 -8.24 -16.36
CA LEU A 156 -36.07 -8.48 -15.59
C LEU A 156 -37.19 -7.51 -15.98
N ALA A 157 -36.87 -6.26 -16.31
CA ALA A 157 -37.85 -5.26 -16.76
C ALA A 157 -38.23 -5.38 -18.25
N ASN A 158 -37.98 -6.54 -18.90
CA ASN A 158 -38.24 -6.76 -20.34
C ASN A 158 -37.72 -5.63 -21.26
N GLY A 159 -36.57 -5.04 -20.93
CA GLY A 159 -35.98 -3.94 -21.71
C GLY A 159 -36.65 -2.57 -21.54
N GLN A 160 -37.66 -2.43 -20.67
CA GLN A 160 -38.29 -1.14 -20.37
C GLN A 160 -37.52 -0.41 -19.27
N ALA A 161 -36.38 0.20 -19.63
CA ALA A 161 -35.65 1.09 -18.74
C ALA A 161 -35.85 2.55 -19.17
N SER A 162 -36.36 3.38 -18.27
CA SER A 162 -36.49 4.83 -18.48
C SER A 162 -35.24 5.54 -17.98
N SER A 163 -34.58 6.32 -18.83
CA SER A 163 -33.45 7.18 -18.43
C SER A 163 -33.89 8.64 -18.40
N PHE A 164 -33.80 9.30 -17.24
CA PHE A 164 -33.96 10.74 -17.14
C PHE A 164 -32.60 11.41 -17.24
N VAL A 165 -32.37 12.10 -18.36
CA VAL A 165 -31.11 12.82 -18.59
C VAL A 165 -31.38 14.30 -18.33
N VAL A 166 -30.82 14.83 -17.24
CA VAL A 166 -30.77 16.28 -17.05
C VAL A 166 -29.62 16.80 -17.92
N ALA A 167 -29.95 17.30 -19.11
CA ALA A 167 -28.99 18.05 -19.90
C ALA A 167 -28.70 19.37 -19.16
N GLY A 168 -27.49 19.49 -18.62
CA GLY A 168 -27.00 20.77 -18.12
C GLY A 168 -26.92 21.79 -19.26
N ARG A 169 -27.20 23.07 -18.98
CA ARG A 169 -26.96 24.13 -19.97
C ARG A 169 -25.46 24.29 -20.14
N GLU A 170 -24.97 24.06 -21.36
CA GLU A 170 -23.54 24.15 -21.72
C GLU A 170 -23.02 25.61 -21.79
N GLN A 171 -23.79 26.61 -21.37
CA GLN A 171 -23.32 27.99 -21.28
C GLN A 171 -23.73 28.65 -19.96
N LEU A 172 -22.73 29.13 -19.24
CA LEU A 172 -22.88 30.16 -18.21
C LEU A 172 -23.10 31.51 -18.91
N PRO A 173 -23.98 32.40 -18.39
CA PRO A 173 -24.08 33.77 -18.89
C PRO A 173 -22.71 34.46 -18.83
N ALA A 174 -22.38 35.27 -19.83
CA ALA A 174 -21.09 35.98 -19.88
C ALA A 174 -20.89 36.92 -18.67
N ASP A 175 -21.98 37.40 -18.06
CA ASP A 175 -21.96 38.27 -16.89
C ASP A 175 -22.98 37.84 -15.81
N PRO A 176 -22.66 38.04 -14.51
CA PRO A 176 -23.59 37.71 -13.42
C PRO A 176 -24.85 38.59 -13.44
N GLY A 177 -26.03 37.97 -13.56
CA GLY A 177 -27.34 38.65 -13.44
C GLY A 177 -28.11 38.87 -14.75
N SER A 178 -27.57 38.44 -15.90
CA SER A 178 -28.28 38.55 -17.18
C SER A 178 -29.39 37.49 -17.37
N TRP A 179 -30.33 37.78 -18.27
CA TRP A 179 -31.49 36.93 -18.57
C TRP A 179 -31.07 35.65 -19.30
N LEU A 180 -31.59 34.50 -18.88
CA LEU A 180 -31.34 33.20 -19.52
C LEU A 180 -32.24 33.02 -20.74
N THR A 181 -31.66 32.77 -21.91
CA THR A 181 -32.42 32.43 -23.12
C THR A 181 -33.03 31.02 -22.99
N SER A 182 -34.28 30.82 -23.42
CA SER A 182 -34.91 29.48 -23.40
C SER A 182 -34.17 28.51 -24.34
N PRO A 183 -34.07 27.22 -23.99
CA PRO A 183 -33.40 26.23 -24.84
C PRO A 183 -34.15 26.06 -26.17
N LEU A 184 -33.41 25.97 -27.27
CA LEU A 184 -33.96 25.54 -28.56
C LEU A 184 -34.26 24.04 -28.47
N TYR A 185 -35.54 23.70 -28.50
CA TYR A 185 -36.00 22.31 -28.55
C TYR A 185 -35.72 21.74 -29.94
N ALA A 186 -34.66 20.94 -30.09
CA ALA A 186 -34.49 20.11 -31.29
C ALA A 186 -35.41 18.88 -31.14
N ALA A 187 -36.64 19.00 -31.65
CA ALA A 187 -37.57 17.88 -31.73
C ALA A 187 -37.01 16.84 -32.72
N GLY A 188 -36.46 15.75 -32.20
CA GLY A 188 -36.02 14.61 -33.01
C GLY A 188 -37.21 13.90 -33.62
N THR A 189 -37.49 14.14 -34.90
CA THR A 189 -38.26 13.21 -35.72
C THR A 189 -37.29 12.16 -36.25
N GLY A 190 -37.47 10.92 -35.81
CA GLY A 190 -36.86 9.77 -36.48
C GLY A 190 -37.40 9.67 -37.90
N LEU A 191 -36.52 9.32 -38.84
CA LEU A 191 -36.76 8.51 -40.04
C LEU A 191 -35.42 8.44 -40.80
N GLY A 192 -34.95 7.22 -41.04
CA GLY A 192 -33.70 6.99 -41.77
C GLY A 192 -33.84 7.33 -43.24
N VAL A 193 -32.86 8.04 -43.80
CA VAL A 193 -32.52 7.99 -45.23
C VAL A 193 -31.01 8.22 -45.35
N LYS A 194 -30.29 7.24 -45.91
CA LYS A 194 -28.99 7.46 -46.56
C LYS A 194 -29.27 8.12 -47.91
N ALA A 195 -28.69 9.28 -48.19
CA ALA A 195 -28.38 9.70 -49.55
C ALA A 195 -27.38 10.87 -49.56
N GLU A 196 -26.46 10.79 -50.50
CA GLU A 196 -25.41 11.74 -50.86
C GLU A 196 -25.83 13.22 -51.00
N GLY A 197 -24.88 14.08 -50.60
CA GLY A 197 -24.28 15.13 -51.46
C GLY A 197 -25.15 16.26 -52.01
N VAL A 198 -24.89 17.49 -51.55
CA VAL A 198 -24.94 18.69 -52.41
C VAL A 198 -23.82 19.64 -52.01
N LYS A 199 -23.05 20.09 -52.99
CA LYS A 199 -22.01 21.13 -52.92
C LYS A 199 -22.47 22.30 -53.79
N ALA A 200 -21.99 23.50 -53.43
CA ALA A 200 -21.97 24.76 -54.19
C ALA A 200 -23.30 25.54 -54.20
N GLU A 201 -23.37 26.87 -54.21
CA GLU A 201 -22.45 28.02 -54.47
C GLU A 201 -22.85 29.14 -53.46
N GLY A 202 -22.11 30.20 -53.13
CA GLY A 202 -21.02 30.92 -53.77
C GLY A 202 -21.46 32.38 -54.00
N GLU A 203 -20.73 33.37 -53.45
CA GLU A 203 -20.63 34.76 -53.96
C GLU A 203 -19.49 35.49 -53.17
N ARG A 204 -18.25 35.63 -53.68
CA ARG A 204 -17.67 36.63 -54.63
C ARG A 204 -17.60 38.04 -53.98
N LEU A 205 -16.52 38.83 -54.01
CA LEU A 205 -15.56 39.19 -55.06
C LEU A 205 -14.19 39.57 -54.47
N GLY A 206 -13.13 39.35 -55.25
CA GLY A 206 -11.85 40.04 -55.15
C GLY A 206 -11.50 40.74 -56.48
N THR A 207 -10.72 41.81 -56.38
CA THR A 207 -9.93 42.52 -57.40
C THR A 207 -8.64 42.94 -56.67
N GLY A 208 -7.43 42.95 -57.20
CA GLY A 208 -6.83 42.60 -58.47
C GLY A 208 -5.30 42.70 -58.30
N GLU A 209 -4.57 41.95 -59.15
CA GLU A 209 -3.21 42.14 -59.69
C GLU A 209 -2.06 42.80 -58.87
N GLY A 210 -0.86 42.20 -58.98
CA GLY A 210 0.40 42.94 -58.79
C GLY A 210 1.63 42.09 -58.47
N LEU A 211 2.48 41.86 -59.46
CA LEU A 211 3.84 41.29 -59.36
C LEU A 211 4.79 42.21 -58.56
N GLY A 212 5.71 41.66 -57.76
CA GLY A 212 6.78 42.47 -57.15
C GLY A 212 7.77 41.69 -56.28
N MET A 213 9.06 41.84 -56.60
CA MET A 213 10.22 41.14 -56.04
C MET A 213 10.78 41.72 -54.72
N ARG A 214 11.41 40.82 -53.94
CA ARG A 214 12.62 40.94 -53.08
C ARG A 214 12.61 41.76 -51.77
N ARG A 215 13.07 41.04 -50.71
CA ARG A 215 13.86 41.42 -49.49
C ARG A 215 13.26 42.54 -48.62
N GLU A 216 13.15 42.44 -47.29
CA GLU A 216 14.19 42.20 -46.28
C GLU A 216 13.52 42.17 -44.89
N GLY A 217 14.06 41.40 -43.93
CA GLY A 217 13.97 41.75 -42.49
C GLY A 217 12.97 41.02 -41.58
N ARG A 218 13.54 40.19 -40.69
CA ARG A 218 13.36 40.17 -39.21
C ARG A 218 12.01 39.69 -38.64
N GLU A 219 11.91 38.44 -38.17
CA GLU A 219 12.20 37.92 -36.79
C GLU A 219 11.06 38.16 -35.77
N ALA A 220 10.30 37.10 -35.46
CA ALA A 220 9.90 36.64 -34.11
C ALA A 220 8.78 35.58 -34.25
N ASP A 221 9.16 34.33 -34.09
CA ASP A 221 8.29 33.16 -34.11
C ASP A 221 7.78 32.88 -32.68
N THR A 222 6.47 33.03 -32.45
CA THR A 222 5.79 32.46 -31.27
C THR A 222 4.64 31.60 -31.76
N GLN A 223 4.93 30.30 -31.86
CA GLN A 223 3.94 29.27 -32.10
C GLN A 223 3.14 28.99 -30.82
N ILE A 224 1.83 29.22 -30.86
CA ILE A 224 0.89 28.64 -29.87
C ILE A 224 0.28 27.40 -30.51
N LEU A 225 0.81 26.22 -30.15
CA LEU A 225 0.21 24.92 -30.45
C LEU A 225 -1.10 24.77 -29.67
N SER A 226 -2.23 24.84 -30.38
CA SER A 226 -3.56 24.52 -29.84
C SER A 226 -3.75 23.00 -29.75
N LEU A 227 -3.73 22.48 -28.52
CA LEU A 227 -4.05 21.07 -28.20
C LEU A 227 -5.57 20.84 -28.25
N ARG A 228 -6.07 20.35 -29.38
CA ARG A 228 -7.37 19.64 -29.43
C ARG A 228 -7.24 18.33 -28.65
N ARG A 229 -7.58 18.35 -27.35
CA ARG A 229 -7.99 17.14 -26.62
C ARG A 229 -9.51 17.05 -26.66
N LEU A 230 -10.02 16.27 -27.62
CA LEU A 230 -11.39 15.78 -27.61
C LEU A 230 -11.54 14.78 -26.44
N THR A 231 -11.95 15.27 -25.27
CA THR A 231 -12.58 14.43 -24.26
C THR A 231 -14.09 14.45 -24.52
N PRO A 232 -14.77 13.31 -24.75
CA PRO A 232 -16.23 13.33 -24.85
C PRO A 232 -16.84 13.77 -23.52
N ALA A 233 -17.93 14.54 -23.60
CA ALA A 233 -18.68 15.04 -22.46
C ALA A 233 -19.07 13.88 -21.53
N ARG A 234 -18.64 13.98 -20.28
CA ARG A 234 -18.93 13.02 -19.22
C ARG A 234 -20.38 13.28 -18.74
N PHE A 235 -21.36 12.71 -19.44
CA PHE A 235 -22.74 12.72 -18.98
C PHE A 235 -22.84 11.96 -17.65
N LEU A 236 -23.32 12.63 -16.59
CA LEU A 236 -23.79 11.96 -15.38
C LEU A 236 -25.16 11.34 -15.71
N MET A 237 -25.15 10.11 -16.20
CA MET A 237 -26.36 9.29 -16.34
C MET A 237 -26.72 8.74 -14.96
N ALA A 238 -27.72 9.34 -14.32
CA ALA A 238 -28.35 8.77 -13.14
C ALA A 238 -29.62 8.05 -13.59
N ASN A 239 -29.58 6.72 -13.60
CA ASN A 239 -30.78 5.91 -13.79
C ASN A 239 -31.45 5.73 -12.43
N PHE A 240 -32.68 6.22 -12.29
CA PHE A 240 -33.51 5.97 -11.12
C PHE A 240 -34.56 4.94 -11.49
N ALA A 241 -34.58 3.82 -10.76
CA ALA A 241 -35.77 2.98 -10.68
C ALA A 241 -36.77 3.73 -9.79
N ASP A 242 -37.99 3.91 -10.28
CA ASP A 242 -39.06 4.50 -9.49
C ASP A 242 -39.53 3.49 -8.43
N SER A 243 -39.87 4.05 -7.27
CA SER A 243 -40.44 3.45 -6.06
C SER A 243 -39.54 2.65 -5.11
N GLU A 244 -39.77 2.96 -3.84
CA GLU A 244 -39.11 2.50 -2.62
C GLU A 244 -39.08 0.97 -2.46
N ALA A 245 -37.94 0.34 -2.73
CA ALA A 245 -37.47 -0.86 -2.04
C ALA A 245 -36.09 -1.27 -2.58
N THR A 246 -35.17 -1.60 -1.70
CA THR A 246 -33.91 -2.25 -2.07
C THR A 246 -34.20 -3.67 -2.57
N GLY A 247 -34.29 -3.84 -3.89
CA GLY A 247 -34.34 -5.16 -4.54
C GLY A 247 -35.12 -5.16 -5.86
N CYS A 248 -34.58 -5.78 -6.91
CA CYS A 248 -35.31 -6.03 -8.16
C CYS A 248 -36.31 -7.16 -7.89
N HIS A 249 -37.60 -6.85 -7.78
CA HIS A 249 -38.66 -7.84 -7.70
C HIS A 249 -39.08 -8.30 -9.11
N SER A 250 -39.46 -9.57 -9.23
CA SER A 250 -39.80 -10.28 -10.47
C SER A 250 -41.12 -9.84 -11.09
#